data_AF-A0A9E1II34-F1
#
_entry.id   AF-A0A9E1II34-F1
#
_cell.length_a   1.000
_cell.length_b   1.000
_cell.length_c   1.000
_cell.angle_alpha   90.00
_cell.angle_beta   90.00
_cell.angle_gamma   90.00
#
_symmetry.space_group_name_H-M   'P 1'
#
loop_
_entity.id
_entity.type
_entity.pdbx_description
1 polymer ?
#
loop_
_entity_poly.entity_id
_entity_poly.type
_entity_poly.pdbx_seq_one_letter_code
_entity_poly.pdbx_strand_id
1 'polypeptide(L)'
;KLQQERRNRIVRLGRLYKNIRDNYWVWTMGFDTHDELARHLSLSLRSLQRYAYLVTSFSMYPEMEAAFRQGMDLTRLEVIASIIDEASAARCWLEVSKHVTVTELRRAVKWAVDEGSELVLQKYESAFAEAQETVALRESQDKGDRPQVVYSHPDQLAAATWFVREVQLPPRRGFQKVIERDNHRCQNPRCEAQHLRVQAHHIKWVSHGGGDEPQNGIPLCTSCHLRLVHAKKASVSRQGNRLKWSFADGTRVTVFE
;
A
#
# COMPACT_ATOMS: atom_id res chain seq x y z
N LYS A 1 -15.97 -10.27 21.80
CA LYS A 1 -16.62 -9.23 22.64
C LYS A 1 -15.74 -7.98 22.83
N LEU A 2 -14.56 -8.09 23.47
CA LEU A 2 -13.65 -6.94 23.71
C LEU A 2 -13.22 -6.17 22.44
N GLN A 3 -12.88 -6.87 21.35
CA GLN A 3 -12.50 -6.21 20.09
C GLN A 3 -13.67 -5.41 19.47
N GLN A 4 -14.88 -5.93 19.58
CA GLN A 4 -16.09 -5.25 19.10
C GLN A 4 -16.35 -3.97 19.89
N GLU A 5 -16.20 -4.03 21.21
CA GLU A 5 -16.34 -2.87 22.11
C GLU A 5 -15.30 -1.80 21.80
N ARG A 6 -14.04 -2.19 21.55
CA ARG A 6 -12.98 -1.28 21.12
C ARG A 6 -13.33 -0.57 19.81
N ARG A 7 -13.83 -1.30 18.80
CA ARG A 7 -14.26 -0.71 17.52
C ARG A 7 -15.45 0.23 17.69
N ASN A 8 -16.44 -0.15 18.50
CA ASN A 8 -17.58 0.70 18.81
C ASN A 8 -17.14 2.00 19.52
N ARG A 9 -16.16 1.91 20.44
CA ARG A 9 -15.56 3.08 21.09
C ARG A 9 -14.89 4.01 20.07
N ILE A 10 -14.15 3.47 19.10
CA ILE A 10 -13.51 4.27 18.04
C ILE A 10 -14.55 5.06 17.24
N VAL A 11 -15.64 4.42 16.79
CA VAL A 11 -16.73 5.11 16.06
C VAL A 11 -17.35 6.22 16.90
N ARG A 12 -17.64 5.95 18.18
CA ARG A 12 -18.22 6.95 19.11
C ARG A 12 -17.28 8.13 19.31
N LEU A 13 -15.99 7.88 19.52
CA LEU A 13 -14.98 8.92 19.68
C LEU A 13 -14.80 9.75 18.41
N GLY A 14 -14.83 9.12 17.24
CA GLY A 14 -14.78 9.82 15.96
C GLY A 14 -15.97 10.77 15.77
N ARG A 15 -17.20 10.31 16.05
CA ARG A 15 -18.42 11.15 16.01
C ARG A 15 -18.36 12.29 17.02
N LEU A 16 -17.99 11.99 18.26
CA LEU A 16 -17.86 12.99 19.32
C LEU A 16 -16.84 14.06 18.94
N TYR A 17 -15.64 13.66 18.55
CA TYR A 17 -14.57 14.59 18.21
C TYR A 17 -14.89 15.40 16.95
N LYS A 18 -15.54 14.80 15.93
CA LYS A 18 -16.05 15.52 14.76
C LYS A 18 -17.00 16.64 15.19
N ASN A 19 -17.98 16.34 16.05
CA ASN A 19 -18.93 17.35 16.52
C ASN A 19 -18.24 18.44 17.35
N ILE A 20 -17.33 18.06 18.26
CA ILE A 20 -16.56 19.03 19.05
C ILE A 20 -15.78 19.98 18.15
N ARG A 21 -15.10 19.44 17.13
CA ARG A 21 -14.31 20.23 16.18
C ARG A 21 -15.19 21.13 15.32
N ASP A 22 -16.24 20.58 14.72
CA ASP A 22 -17.09 21.30 13.76
C ASP A 22 -17.90 22.41 14.46
N ASN A 23 -18.17 22.28 15.78
CA ASN A 23 -18.87 23.29 16.58
C ASN A 23 -17.95 24.09 17.53
N TYR A 24 -16.63 23.95 17.41
CA TYR A 24 -15.66 24.69 18.22
C TYR A 24 -15.83 24.52 19.75
N TRP A 25 -16.30 23.36 20.22
CA TRP A 25 -16.61 23.12 21.63
C TRP A 25 -15.40 22.87 22.53
N VAL A 26 -14.18 22.79 21.98
CA VAL A 26 -12.96 22.53 22.76
C VAL A 26 -12.82 23.53 23.91
N TRP A 27 -13.01 24.82 23.63
CA TRP A 27 -12.92 25.88 24.62
C TRP A 27 -14.09 25.87 25.61
N THR A 28 -15.30 25.60 25.14
CA THR A 28 -16.50 25.48 26.00
C THR A 28 -16.38 24.31 26.98
N MET A 29 -15.62 23.27 26.61
CA MET A 29 -15.33 22.13 27.47
C MET A 29 -14.15 22.37 28.43
N GLY A 30 -13.54 23.58 28.41
CA GLY A 30 -12.46 23.97 29.30
C GLY A 30 -11.07 23.52 28.87
N PHE A 31 -10.88 23.18 27.58
CA PHE A 31 -9.58 22.86 27.02
C PHE A 31 -9.06 24.00 26.16
N ASP A 32 -7.76 24.28 26.20
CA ASP A 32 -7.16 25.35 25.40
C ASP A 32 -6.88 24.89 23.96
N THR A 33 -6.63 23.58 23.79
CA THR A 33 -6.27 22.99 22.50
C THR A 33 -6.90 21.62 22.27
N HIS A 34 -7.04 21.24 20.99
CA HIS A 34 -7.48 19.90 20.62
C HIS A 34 -6.52 18.79 21.10
N ASP A 35 -5.22 19.09 21.20
CA ASP A 35 -4.23 18.14 21.71
C ASP A 35 -4.43 17.86 23.20
N GLU A 36 -4.76 18.89 23.98
CA GLU A 36 -5.10 18.74 25.39
C GLU A 36 -6.33 17.87 25.60
N LEU A 37 -7.41 18.13 24.86
CA LEU A 37 -8.60 17.27 24.84
C LEU A 37 -8.22 15.82 24.47
N ALA A 38 -7.35 15.62 23.48
CA ALA A 38 -6.92 14.29 23.06
C ALA A 38 -6.18 13.56 24.19
N ARG A 39 -5.23 14.23 24.86
CA ARG A 39 -4.51 13.70 26.02
C ARG A 39 -5.45 13.37 27.17
N HIS A 40 -6.45 14.21 27.43
CA HIS A 40 -7.49 13.94 28.43
C HIS A 40 -8.25 12.64 28.12
N LEU A 41 -8.48 12.34 26.84
CA LEU A 41 -9.09 11.09 26.38
C LEU A 41 -8.11 9.90 26.29
N SER A 42 -6.85 10.09 26.74
CA SER A 42 -5.75 9.13 26.64
C SER A 42 -5.47 8.70 25.19
N LEU A 43 -5.52 9.65 24.26
CA LEU A 43 -5.31 9.45 22.82
C LEU A 43 -4.35 10.51 22.29
N SER A 44 -3.73 10.22 21.14
CA SER A 44 -3.06 11.28 20.37
C SER A 44 -4.09 12.06 19.55
N LEU A 45 -3.84 13.35 19.34
CA LEU A 45 -4.65 14.19 18.45
C LEU A 45 -4.80 13.55 17.06
N ARG A 46 -3.70 12.97 16.54
CA ARG A 46 -3.68 12.24 15.27
C ARG A 46 -4.68 11.09 15.24
N SER A 47 -4.84 10.34 16.33
CA SER A 47 -5.80 9.23 16.38
C SER A 47 -7.24 9.73 16.35
N LEU A 48 -7.55 10.78 17.10
CA LEU A 48 -8.89 11.41 17.07
C LEU A 48 -9.22 11.98 15.71
N GLN A 49 -8.28 12.67 15.08
CA GLN A 49 -8.43 13.19 13.72
C GLN A 49 -8.70 12.08 12.70
N ARG A 50 -7.95 10.96 12.76
CA ARG A 50 -8.19 9.79 11.91
C ARG A 50 -9.60 9.21 12.11
N TYR A 51 -10.06 9.08 13.35
CA TYR A 51 -11.40 8.57 13.64
C TYR A 51 -12.51 9.49 13.12
N ALA A 52 -12.36 10.80 13.31
CA ALA A 52 -13.32 11.79 12.81
C ALA A 52 -13.35 11.87 11.28
N TYR A 53 -12.20 11.74 10.62
CA TYR A 53 -12.12 11.65 9.17
C TYR A 53 -12.95 10.48 8.65
N LEU A 54 -12.70 9.25 9.14
CA LEU A 54 -13.40 8.06 8.68
C LEU A 54 -14.90 8.05 8.99
N VAL A 55 -15.31 8.62 10.12
CA VAL A 55 -16.74 8.69 10.47
C VAL A 55 -17.53 9.53 9.47
N THR A 56 -16.91 10.53 8.84
CA THR A 56 -17.57 11.28 7.75
C THR A 56 -17.92 10.35 6.59
N SER A 57 -16.98 9.48 6.18
CA SER A 57 -17.24 8.46 5.15
C SER A 57 -18.27 7.44 5.62
N PHE A 58 -18.27 7.01 6.88
CA PHE A 58 -19.26 6.06 7.41
C PHE A 58 -20.70 6.58 7.35
N SER A 59 -20.90 7.88 7.53
CA SER A 59 -22.22 8.49 7.38
C SER A 59 -22.74 8.45 5.94
N MET A 60 -21.85 8.54 4.95
CA MET A 60 -22.20 8.49 3.52
C MET A 60 -22.28 7.04 3.00
N TYR A 61 -21.45 6.15 3.54
CA TYR A 61 -21.30 4.76 3.10
C TYR A 61 -21.38 3.80 4.30
N PRO A 62 -22.59 3.43 4.75
CA PRO A 62 -22.81 2.58 5.93
C PRO A 62 -22.14 1.20 5.85
N GLU A 63 -21.93 0.67 4.64
CA GLU A 63 -21.20 -0.58 4.41
C GLU A 63 -19.75 -0.53 4.93
N MET A 64 -19.11 0.64 4.89
CA MET A 64 -17.76 0.82 5.44
C MET A 64 -17.77 0.71 6.97
N GLU A 65 -18.78 1.29 7.63
CA GLU A 65 -18.93 1.16 9.08
C GLU A 65 -19.21 -0.30 9.46
N ALA A 66 -20.05 -0.99 8.68
CA ALA A 66 -20.32 -2.41 8.87
C ALA A 66 -19.03 -3.24 8.74
N ALA A 67 -18.24 -3.01 7.69
CA ALA A 67 -16.96 -3.69 7.48
C ALA A 67 -15.97 -3.41 8.63
N PHE A 68 -15.87 -2.16 9.10
CA PHE A 68 -15.04 -1.80 10.24
C PHE A 68 -15.44 -2.59 11.48
N ARG A 69 -16.75 -2.59 11.80
CA ARG A 69 -17.31 -3.30 12.96
C ARG A 69 -17.02 -4.80 12.87
N GLN A 70 -17.16 -5.39 11.68
CA GLN A 70 -16.95 -6.83 11.45
C GLN A 70 -15.49 -7.27 11.55
N GLY A 71 -14.50 -6.40 11.33
CA GLY A 71 -13.14 -6.91 11.25
C GLY A 71 -12.10 -5.96 10.68
N MET A 72 -12.52 -5.19 9.68
CA MET A 72 -11.61 -4.49 8.80
C MET A 72 -10.79 -3.44 9.55
N ASP A 73 -9.51 -3.31 9.22
CA ASP A 73 -8.65 -2.32 9.83
C ASP A 73 -8.93 -0.91 9.29
N LEU A 74 -8.64 0.09 10.12
CA LEU A 74 -8.84 1.50 9.76
C LEU A 74 -8.02 1.90 8.54
N THR A 75 -6.84 1.32 8.33
CA THR A 75 -5.95 1.74 7.24
C THR A 75 -6.49 1.30 5.88
N ARG A 76 -7.08 0.11 5.74
CA ARG A 76 -7.82 -0.28 4.54
C ARG A 76 -8.95 0.71 4.25
N LEU A 77 -9.74 1.04 5.27
CA LEU A 77 -10.87 1.95 5.11
C LEU A 77 -10.44 3.38 4.76
N GLU A 78 -9.31 3.86 5.27
CA GLU A 78 -8.72 5.16 4.91
C GLU A 78 -8.31 5.19 3.43
N VAL A 79 -7.75 4.09 2.92
CA VAL A 79 -7.36 3.96 1.51
C VAL A 79 -8.60 3.91 0.61
N ILE A 80 -9.66 3.20 1.03
CA ILE A 80 -10.93 3.16 0.28
C ILE A 80 -11.61 4.54 0.30
N ALA A 81 -11.61 5.22 1.45
CA ALA A 81 -12.23 6.53 1.61
C ALA A 81 -11.65 7.62 0.68
N SER A 82 -10.44 7.43 0.14
CA SER A 82 -9.82 8.40 -0.76
C SER A 82 -10.22 8.28 -2.23
N ILE A 83 -10.96 7.24 -2.62
CA ILE A 83 -11.36 6.99 -4.03
C ILE A 83 -12.87 6.91 -4.23
N ILE A 84 -13.63 6.62 -3.18
CA ILE A 84 -15.08 6.45 -3.28
C ILE A 84 -15.79 7.78 -3.55
N ASP A 85 -16.63 7.77 -4.58
CA ASP A 85 -17.55 8.83 -4.96
C ASP A 85 -19.02 8.36 -4.85
N GLU A 86 -19.28 7.06 -5.00
CA GLU A 86 -20.62 6.45 -4.85
C GLU A 86 -20.63 5.11 -4.08
N ALA A 87 -21.83 4.64 -3.72
CA ALA A 87 -22.02 3.44 -2.88
C ALA A 87 -21.62 2.11 -3.57
N SER A 88 -21.87 1.99 -4.88
CA SER A 88 -21.40 0.86 -5.71
C SER A 88 -19.89 0.71 -5.63
N ALA A 89 -19.16 1.82 -5.80
CA ALA A 89 -17.71 1.85 -5.69
C ALA A 89 -17.23 1.39 -4.30
N ALA A 90 -17.90 1.84 -3.22
CA ALA A 90 -17.53 1.45 -1.86
C ALA A 90 -17.58 -0.08 -1.66
N ARG A 91 -18.61 -0.78 -2.16
CA ARG A 91 -18.73 -2.25 -2.02
C ARG A 91 -17.65 -2.99 -2.79
N CYS A 92 -17.38 -2.58 -4.03
CA CYS A 92 -16.36 -3.21 -4.86
C CYS A 92 -14.96 -3.04 -4.24
N TRP A 93 -14.64 -1.84 -3.76
CA TRP A 93 -13.36 -1.59 -3.08
C TRP A 93 -13.23 -2.32 -1.73
N LEU A 94 -14.32 -2.45 -0.98
CA LEU A 94 -14.36 -3.29 0.22
C LEU A 94 -14.08 -4.75 -0.12
N GLU A 95 -14.61 -5.27 -1.22
CA GLU A 95 -14.33 -6.63 -1.67
C GLU A 95 -12.86 -6.80 -2.05
N VAL A 96 -12.31 -5.92 -2.88
CA VAL A 96 -10.87 -5.93 -3.24
C VAL A 96 -10.00 -5.95 -1.98
N SER A 97 -10.30 -5.12 -0.99
CA SER A 97 -9.50 -4.99 0.23
C SER A 97 -9.38 -6.27 1.08
N LYS A 98 -10.32 -7.22 0.92
CA LYS A 98 -10.30 -8.52 1.61
C LYS A 98 -9.27 -9.47 1.00
N HIS A 99 -9.02 -9.34 -0.31
CA HIS A 99 -8.21 -10.26 -1.10
C HIS A 99 -6.81 -9.73 -1.41
N VAL A 100 -6.49 -8.51 -0.99
CA VAL A 100 -5.19 -7.88 -1.26
C VAL A 100 -4.49 -7.42 0.02
N THR A 101 -3.17 -7.23 -0.05
CA THR A 101 -2.42 -6.58 1.03
C THR A 101 -2.74 -5.08 1.08
N VAL A 102 -2.49 -4.41 2.20
CA VAL A 102 -2.68 -2.94 2.29
C VAL A 102 -1.80 -2.19 1.29
N THR A 103 -0.56 -2.68 1.05
CA THR A 103 0.35 -2.14 0.02
C THR A 103 -0.27 -2.24 -1.36
N GLU A 104 -0.85 -3.39 -1.69
CA GLU A 104 -1.49 -3.58 -2.98
C GLU A 104 -2.78 -2.78 -3.12
N LEU A 105 -3.58 -2.65 -2.05
CA LEU A 105 -4.77 -1.79 -2.04
C LEU A 105 -4.40 -0.33 -2.36
N ARG A 106 -3.29 0.17 -1.81
CA ARG A 106 -2.80 1.53 -2.11
C ARG A 106 -2.41 1.68 -3.57
N ARG A 107 -1.77 0.68 -4.16
CA ARG A 107 -1.44 0.65 -5.59
C ARG A 107 -2.68 0.61 -6.46
N ALA A 108 -3.64 -0.25 -6.12
CA ALA A 108 -4.91 -0.37 -6.81
C ALA A 108 -5.67 0.96 -6.81
N VAL A 109 -5.80 1.60 -5.64
CA VAL A 109 -6.47 2.89 -5.52
C VAL A 109 -5.74 3.96 -6.31
N LYS A 110 -4.41 4.03 -6.22
CA LYS A 110 -3.62 4.96 -7.03
C LYS A 110 -3.87 4.73 -8.52
N TRP A 111 -3.78 3.49 -8.98
CA TRP A 111 -4.06 3.14 -10.38
C TRP A 111 -5.47 3.53 -10.82
N ALA A 112 -6.46 3.39 -9.93
CA ALA A 112 -7.85 3.77 -10.22
C ALA A 112 -8.08 5.28 -10.28
N VAL A 113 -7.34 6.09 -9.50
CA VAL A 113 -7.33 7.56 -9.67
C VAL A 113 -6.87 7.93 -11.08
N ASP A 114 -6.02 7.09 -11.66
CA ASP A 114 -5.27 7.41 -12.87
C ASP A 114 -5.99 6.96 -14.13
N GLU A 115 -6.55 5.75 -14.08
CA GLU A 115 -7.12 5.04 -15.24
C GLU A 115 -8.63 4.76 -15.05
N GLY A 116 -9.20 5.11 -13.90
CA GLY A 116 -10.61 4.89 -13.56
C GLY A 116 -10.87 3.62 -12.74
N SER A 117 -11.82 3.70 -11.79
CA SER A 117 -12.17 2.59 -10.89
C SER A 117 -12.72 1.37 -11.61
N GLU A 118 -13.57 1.54 -12.63
CA GLU A 118 -14.22 0.43 -13.33
C GLU A 118 -13.20 -0.55 -13.94
N LEU A 119 -12.24 -0.03 -14.70
CA LEU A 119 -11.16 -0.81 -15.32
C LEU A 119 -10.36 -1.59 -14.27
N VAL A 120 -9.94 -0.91 -13.20
CA VAL A 120 -9.10 -1.50 -12.16
C VAL A 120 -9.86 -2.59 -11.40
N LEU A 121 -11.12 -2.32 -11.02
CA LEU A 121 -11.95 -3.29 -10.31
C LEU A 121 -12.16 -4.57 -11.15
N GLN A 122 -12.42 -4.44 -12.45
CA GLN A 122 -12.57 -5.60 -13.36
C GLN A 122 -11.30 -6.46 -13.44
N LYS A 123 -10.12 -5.82 -13.45
CA LYS A 123 -8.82 -6.52 -13.43
C LYS A 123 -8.64 -7.35 -12.15
N TYR A 124 -9.01 -6.78 -11.00
CA TYR A 124 -8.93 -7.49 -9.72
C TYR A 124 -9.96 -8.62 -9.63
N GLU A 125 -11.20 -8.38 -10.07
CA GLU A 125 -12.24 -9.41 -10.11
C GLU A 125 -11.80 -10.64 -10.92
N SER A 126 -11.23 -10.42 -12.11
CA SER A 126 -10.67 -11.49 -12.95
C SER A 126 -9.56 -12.26 -12.23
N ALA A 127 -8.66 -11.54 -11.55
CA ALA A 127 -7.57 -12.18 -10.81
C ALA A 127 -8.06 -12.98 -9.59
N PHE A 128 -9.11 -12.53 -8.91
CA PHE A 128 -9.74 -13.26 -7.81
C PHE A 128 -10.42 -14.56 -8.28
N ALA A 129 -10.96 -14.59 -9.50
CA ALA A 129 -11.52 -15.82 -10.07
C ALA A 129 -10.44 -16.91 -10.31
N GLU A 130 -9.18 -16.51 -10.47
CA GLU A 130 -8.07 -17.38 -10.84
C GLU A 130 -7.12 -17.75 -9.69
N ALA A 131 -7.28 -17.14 -8.50
CA ALA A 131 -6.41 -17.33 -7.35
C ALA A 131 -7.22 -17.50 -6.05
N GLN A 132 -6.82 -18.48 -5.23
CA GLN A 132 -7.43 -18.71 -3.91
C GLN A 132 -6.73 -17.92 -2.79
N GLU A 133 -5.49 -17.48 -3.02
CA GLU A 133 -4.69 -16.72 -2.06
C GLU A 133 -4.81 -15.20 -2.27
N THR A 134 -4.11 -14.41 -1.45
CA THR A 134 -4.03 -12.96 -1.63
C THR A 134 -3.49 -12.62 -3.03
N VAL A 135 -4.06 -11.61 -3.69
CA VAL A 135 -3.70 -11.21 -5.04
C VAL A 135 -2.89 -9.91 -5.05
N ALA A 136 -2.00 -9.80 -6.02
CA ALA A 136 -1.39 -8.55 -6.46
C ALA A 136 -1.25 -8.53 -7.98
N LEU A 137 -1.31 -7.35 -8.59
CA LEU A 137 -1.20 -7.18 -10.03
C LEU A 137 0.09 -6.41 -10.34
N ARG A 138 0.89 -6.92 -11.28
CA ARG A 138 2.11 -6.23 -11.69
C ARG A 138 1.80 -4.88 -12.33
N GLU A 139 0.69 -4.81 -13.06
CA GLU A 139 0.16 -3.59 -13.68
C GLU A 139 -0.16 -2.50 -12.65
N SER A 140 -0.48 -2.84 -11.40
CA SER A 140 -0.78 -1.85 -10.34
C SER A 140 0.48 -1.11 -9.85
N GLN A 141 1.67 -1.63 -10.15
CA GLN A 141 2.91 -0.98 -9.76
C GLN A 141 3.11 0.29 -10.58
N ASP A 142 3.06 1.42 -9.88
CA ASP A 142 3.33 2.74 -10.44
C ASP A 142 4.62 2.73 -11.28
N LYS A 143 4.46 3.08 -12.56
CA LYS A 143 5.55 3.15 -13.55
C LYS A 143 6.45 4.37 -13.33
N GLY A 144 6.04 5.33 -12.50
CA GLY A 144 6.91 6.38 -11.98
C GLY A 144 6.98 7.65 -12.81
N ASP A 145 6.06 7.88 -13.75
CA ASP A 145 6.12 9.04 -14.66
C ASP A 145 5.49 10.33 -14.10
N ARG A 146 5.11 10.35 -12.82
CA ARG A 146 4.42 11.52 -12.24
C ARG A 146 5.37 12.48 -11.57
N PRO A 147 5.46 13.75 -12.03
CA PRO A 147 6.20 14.76 -11.32
C PRO A 147 5.55 15.00 -9.95
N GLN A 148 6.30 14.76 -8.88
CA GLN A 148 5.90 15.24 -7.56
C GLN A 148 6.32 16.70 -7.43
N VAL A 149 5.36 17.59 -7.18
CA VAL A 149 5.65 18.98 -6.87
C VAL A 149 6.11 19.05 -5.42
N VAL A 150 7.38 19.40 -5.22
CA VAL A 150 7.99 19.59 -3.90
C VAL A 150 8.61 20.97 -3.81
N TYR A 151 8.42 21.65 -2.68
CA TYR A 151 9.12 22.89 -2.40
C TYR A 151 10.55 22.55 -1.95
N SER A 152 11.53 23.18 -2.59
CA SER A 152 12.95 22.96 -2.30
C SER A 152 13.70 24.28 -2.33
N HIS A 153 14.86 24.31 -1.67
CA HIS A 153 15.77 25.45 -1.75
C HIS A 153 16.30 25.57 -3.20
N PRO A 154 16.49 26.79 -3.76
CA PRO A 154 16.99 26.97 -5.12
C PRO A 154 18.27 26.17 -5.45
N ASP A 155 19.19 26.07 -4.48
CA ASP A 155 20.43 25.29 -4.66
C ASP A 155 20.18 23.79 -4.88
N GLN A 156 19.10 23.24 -4.30
CA GLN A 156 18.73 21.83 -4.54
C GLN A 156 18.24 21.65 -5.98
N LEU A 157 17.51 22.61 -6.54
CA LEU A 157 17.11 22.57 -7.94
C LEU A 157 18.32 22.65 -8.87
N ALA A 158 19.28 23.54 -8.57
CA ALA A 158 20.53 23.64 -9.33
C ALA A 158 21.33 22.33 -9.27
N ALA A 159 21.49 21.75 -8.08
CA ALA A 159 22.19 20.49 -7.87
C ALA A 159 21.49 19.31 -8.57
N ALA A 160 20.16 19.21 -8.48
CA ALA A 160 19.38 18.17 -9.13
C ALA A 160 19.46 18.28 -10.67
N THR A 161 19.37 19.50 -11.20
CA THR A 161 19.51 19.76 -12.65
C THR A 161 20.89 19.36 -13.15
N TRP A 162 21.96 19.76 -12.42
CA TRP A 162 23.32 19.32 -12.72
C TRP A 162 23.43 17.80 -12.66
N PHE A 163 22.90 17.16 -11.61
CA PHE A 163 22.98 15.71 -11.46
C PHE A 163 22.33 14.97 -12.64
N VAL A 164 21.10 15.34 -13.01
CA VAL A 164 20.37 14.70 -14.11
C VAL A 164 21.09 14.88 -15.44
N ARG A 165 21.75 16.03 -15.65
CA ARG A 165 22.45 16.34 -16.90
C ARG A 165 23.81 15.66 -17.00
N GLU A 166 24.58 15.64 -15.91
CA GLU A 166 26.00 15.25 -15.94
C GLU A 166 26.23 13.80 -15.50
N VAL A 167 25.38 13.25 -14.62
CA VAL A 167 25.63 11.93 -14.04
C VAL A 167 25.13 10.83 -14.97
N GLN A 168 26.05 10.19 -15.68
CA GLN A 168 25.79 8.98 -16.44
C GLN A 168 26.00 7.75 -15.58
N LEU A 169 24.91 7.03 -15.29
CA LEU A 169 25.00 5.73 -14.62
C LEU A 169 25.46 4.67 -15.64
N PRO A 170 26.48 3.85 -15.32
CA PRO A 170 26.88 2.78 -16.22
C PRO A 170 25.73 1.78 -16.37
N PRO A 171 25.45 1.31 -17.60
CA PRO A 171 24.37 0.35 -17.83
C PRO A 171 24.65 -0.97 -17.11
N ARG A 172 23.60 -1.59 -16.59
CA ARG A 172 23.71 -2.93 -15.98
C ARG A 172 24.02 -3.96 -17.07
N ARG A 173 24.89 -4.91 -16.74
CA ARG A 173 25.30 -6.02 -17.64
C ARG A 173 24.86 -7.37 -17.07
N GLY A 174 24.71 -8.35 -17.95
CA GLY A 174 24.32 -9.71 -17.59
C GLY A 174 23.01 -9.77 -16.82
N PHE A 175 22.95 -10.62 -15.79
CA PHE A 175 21.78 -10.87 -14.96
C PHE A 175 21.22 -9.61 -14.29
N GLN A 176 22.05 -8.60 -14.02
CA GLN A 176 21.63 -7.35 -13.37
C GLN A 176 20.66 -6.50 -14.22
N LYS A 177 20.54 -6.77 -15.54
CA LYS A 177 19.55 -6.12 -16.41
C LYS A 177 18.10 -6.30 -15.94
N VAL A 178 17.83 -7.35 -15.16
CA VAL A 178 16.51 -7.56 -14.56
C VAL A 178 16.09 -6.39 -13.64
N ILE A 179 17.05 -5.67 -13.04
CA ILE A 179 16.76 -4.51 -12.20
C ILE A 179 16.22 -3.34 -13.02
N GLU A 180 16.79 -3.13 -14.22
CA GLU A 180 16.37 -2.07 -15.13
C GLU A 180 14.98 -2.35 -15.69
N ARG A 181 14.66 -3.61 -16.03
CA ARG A 181 13.31 -4.06 -16.43
C ARG A 181 12.23 -3.57 -15.48
N ASP A 182 12.53 -3.57 -14.18
CA ASP A 182 11.57 -3.26 -13.13
C ASP A 182 11.78 -1.88 -12.51
N ASN A 183 12.45 -0.98 -13.23
CA ASN A 183 12.71 0.40 -12.83
C ASN A 183 13.28 0.52 -11.40
N HIS A 184 14.23 -0.35 -11.05
CA HIS A 184 14.84 -0.40 -9.72
C HIS A 184 13.85 -0.57 -8.56
N ARG A 185 12.66 -1.14 -8.80
CA ARG A 185 11.63 -1.42 -7.80
C ARG A 185 11.76 -2.83 -7.25
N CYS A 186 11.67 -2.96 -5.93
CA CYS A 186 11.59 -4.26 -5.27
C CYS A 186 10.27 -4.97 -5.64
N GLN A 187 10.38 -6.23 -6.05
CA GLN A 187 9.26 -7.05 -6.51
C GLN A 187 8.65 -7.96 -5.44
N ASN A 188 9.01 -7.74 -4.18
CA ASN A 188 8.26 -8.31 -3.07
C ASN A 188 6.90 -7.59 -2.99
N PRO A 189 5.75 -8.29 -3.03
CA PRO A 189 4.42 -7.67 -3.04
C PRO A 189 4.09 -6.89 -1.76
N ARG A 190 4.89 -7.04 -0.70
CA ARG A 190 4.77 -6.30 0.57
C ARG A 190 5.77 -5.15 0.71
N CYS A 191 6.49 -4.81 -0.34
CA CYS A 191 7.53 -3.78 -0.33
C CYS A 191 7.29 -2.76 -1.44
N GLU A 192 7.53 -1.49 -1.14
CA GLU A 192 7.41 -0.37 -2.09
C GLU A 192 8.78 0.24 -2.44
N ALA A 193 9.87 -0.33 -1.94
CA ALA A 193 11.21 0.23 -2.12
C ALA A 193 11.60 0.34 -3.60
N GLN A 194 12.05 1.52 -4.02
CA GLN A 194 12.56 1.79 -5.35
C GLN A 194 13.84 2.63 -5.23
N HIS A 195 14.99 2.04 -5.56
CA HIS A 195 16.29 2.70 -5.39
C HIS A 195 17.42 1.96 -6.11
N LEU A 196 18.54 2.65 -6.39
CA LEU A 196 19.70 2.09 -7.12
C LEU A 196 20.40 0.89 -6.45
N ARG A 197 20.15 0.65 -5.15
CA ARG A 197 20.70 -0.51 -4.39
C ARG A 197 19.86 -1.79 -4.49
N VAL A 198 18.83 -1.84 -5.35
CA VAL A 198 18.10 -3.08 -5.61
C VAL A 198 19.05 -4.12 -6.24
N GLN A 199 18.84 -5.38 -5.92
CA GLN A 199 19.69 -6.51 -6.29
C GLN A 199 18.87 -7.53 -7.08
N ALA A 200 19.49 -8.12 -8.10
CA ALA A 200 18.92 -9.25 -8.83
C ALA A 200 19.02 -10.52 -7.98
N HIS A 201 17.91 -11.23 -7.83
CA HIS A 201 17.85 -12.53 -7.18
C HIS A 201 17.30 -13.58 -8.15
N HIS A 202 17.86 -14.79 -8.12
CA HIS A 202 17.37 -15.92 -8.92
C HIS A 202 16.15 -16.56 -8.26
N ILE A 203 15.00 -16.61 -8.93
CA ILE A 203 13.78 -17.28 -8.46
C ILE A 203 14.07 -18.77 -8.25
N LYS A 204 14.59 -19.44 -9.28
CA LYS A 204 15.23 -20.75 -9.19
C LYS A 204 16.70 -20.53 -8.86
N TRP A 205 17.08 -20.91 -7.65
CA TRP A 205 18.44 -20.77 -7.12
C TRP A 205 19.49 -21.37 -8.04
N VAL A 206 20.65 -20.70 -8.15
CA VAL A 206 21.81 -21.20 -8.91
C VAL A 206 22.27 -22.57 -8.39
N SER A 207 22.26 -22.77 -7.07
CA SER A 207 22.57 -24.06 -6.44
C SER A 207 21.63 -25.20 -6.82
N HIS A 208 20.46 -24.87 -7.40
CA HIS A 208 19.48 -25.83 -7.90
C HIS A 208 19.40 -25.81 -9.45
N GLY A 209 20.44 -25.29 -10.12
CA GLY A 209 20.53 -25.24 -11.59
C GLY A 209 19.63 -24.17 -12.22
N GLY A 210 19.46 -23.02 -11.58
CA GLY A 210 18.88 -21.83 -12.22
C GLY A 210 19.93 -21.04 -12.99
N GLY A 211 19.59 -20.58 -14.20
CA GLY A 211 20.44 -19.76 -15.05
C GLY A 211 20.14 -18.26 -14.94
N ASP A 212 20.84 -17.46 -15.76
CA ASP A 212 20.74 -16.00 -15.79
C ASP A 212 19.66 -15.49 -16.77
N GLU A 213 18.69 -16.34 -17.15
CA GLU A 213 17.59 -15.92 -18.00
C GLU A 213 16.75 -14.84 -17.30
N PRO A 214 16.29 -13.79 -18.01
CA PRO A 214 15.53 -12.69 -17.40
C PRO A 214 14.30 -13.14 -16.61
N GLN A 215 13.63 -14.22 -17.03
CA GLN A 215 12.45 -14.79 -16.36
C GLN A 215 12.78 -15.44 -15.03
N ASN A 216 14.04 -15.87 -14.84
CA ASN A 216 14.54 -16.38 -13.56
C ASN A 216 15.00 -15.24 -12.63
N GLY A 217 15.06 -14.00 -13.12
CA GLY A 217 15.43 -12.85 -12.32
C GLY A 217 14.25 -12.15 -11.65
N ILE A 218 14.42 -11.80 -10.37
CA ILE A 218 13.54 -10.91 -9.64
C ILE A 218 14.33 -9.84 -8.86
N PRO A 219 14.07 -8.54 -9.09
CA PRO A 219 14.70 -7.45 -8.35
C PRO A 219 14.15 -7.32 -6.93
N LEU A 220 15.04 -7.31 -5.93
CA LEU A 220 14.70 -7.16 -4.52
C LEU A 220 15.59 -6.10 -3.85
N CYS A 221 15.03 -5.31 -2.93
CA CYS A 221 15.85 -4.44 -2.09
C CYS A 221 16.73 -5.30 -1.15
N THR A 222 17.85 -4.75 -0.69
CA THR A 222 18.82 -5.49 0.15
C THR A 222 18.15 -6.15 1.38
N SER A 223 17.16 -5.49 1.98
CA SER A 223 16.40 -6.06 3.11
C SER A 223 15.57 -7.27 2.69
N CYS A 224 14.76 -7.16 1.62
CA CYS A 224 13.95 -8.28 1.14
C CYS A 224 14.81 -9.43 0.62
N HIS A 225 15.89 -9.11 -0.09
CA HIS A 225 16.81 -10.10 -0.62
C HIS A 225 17.49 -10.90 0.49
N LEU A 226 18.27 -10.22 1.33
CA LEU A 226 19.16 -10.89 2.28
C LEU A 226 18.43 -11.29 3.57
N ARG A 227 17.52 -10.44 4.08
CA ARG A 227 16.90 -10.64 5.39
C ARG A 227 15.53 -11.32 5.33
N LEU A 228 14.91 -11.43 4.15
CA LEU A 228 13.70 -12.21 3.97
C LEU A 228 13.95 -13.49 3.17
N VAL A 229 14.39 -13.37 1.92
CA VAL A 229 14.51 -14.54 1.03
C VAL A 229 15.65 -15.46 1.44
N HIS A 230 16.88 -14.95 1.55
CA HIS A 230 18.02 -15.76 2.02
C HIS A 230 17.87 -16.23 3.47
N ALA A 231 17.16 -15.48 4.30
CA ALA A 231 16.84 -15.87 5.67
C ALA A 231 15.66 -16.86 5.78
N LYS A 232 15.12 -17.35 4.65
CA LYS A 232 13.99 -18.28 4.57
C LYS A 232 12.71 -17.79 5.26
N LYS A 233 12.55 -16.46 5.37
CA LYS A 233 11.32 -15.81 5.87
C LYS A 233 10.34 -15.49 4.74
N ALA A 234 10.78 -15.56 3.50
CA ALA A 234 9.95 -15.51 2.32
C ALA A 234 10.54 -16.41 1.23
N SER A 235 9.68 -16.93 0.35
CA SER A 235 10.10 -17.62 -0.87
C SER A 235 9.23 -17.16 -2.04
N VAL A 236 9.79 -17.24 -3.24
CA VAL A 236 9.10 -16.92 -4.48
C VAL A 236 9.32 -18.06 -5.47
N SER A 237 8.26 -18.40 -6.20
CA SER A 237 8.31 -19.38 -7.29
C SER A 237 7.52 -18.86 -8.48
N ARG A 238 7.90 -19.27 -9.69
CA ARG A 238 7.22 -18.89 -10.93
C ARG A 238 6.32 -20.03 -11.41
N GLN A 239 5.09 -19.70 -11.79
CA GLN A 239 4.12 -20.62 -12.39
C GLN A 239 3.46 -19.92 -13.58
N GLY A 240 3.92 -20.20 -14.80
CA GLY A 240 3.49 -19.47 -15.99
C GLY A 240 3.80 -17.97 -15.89
N ASN A 241 2.78 -17.13 -16.07
CA ASN A 241 2.83 -15.68 -15.90
C ASN A 241 2.58 -15.21 -14.46
N ARG A 242 2.67 -16.10 -13.46
CA ARG A 242 2.42 -15.76 -12.06
C ARG A 242 3.64 -15.99 -11.20
N LEU A 243 3.82 -15.13 -10.20
CA LEU A 243 4.76 -15.33 -9.12
C LEU A 243 4.00 -15.67 -7.84
N LYS A 244 4.29 -16.83 -7.27
CA LYS A 244 3.74 -17.24 -5.97
C LYS A 244 4.75 -16.94 -4.87
N TRP A 245 4.37 -16.02 -4.00
CA TRP A 245 5.09 -15.67 -2.79
C TRP A 245 4.52 -16.40 -1.59
N SER A 246 5.39 -16.93 -0.75
CA SER A 246 5.05 -17.46 0.57
C SER A 246 5.86 -16.75 1.64
N PHE A 247 5.23 -16.39 2.76
CA PHE A 247 5.86 -15.69 3.88
C PHE A 247 5.82 -16.53 5.15
N ALA A 248 6.77 -16.30 6.06
CA ALA A 248 6.87 -17.04 7.33
C ALA A 248 5.67 -16.86 8.27
N ASP A 249 4.87 -15.79 8.08
CA ASP A 249 3.62 -15.56 8.81
C ASP A 249 2.44 -16.38 8.26
N GLY A 250 2.69 -17.27 7.29
CA GLY A 250 1.67 -18.12 6.64
C GLY A 250 0.98 -17.45 5.45
N THR A 251 1.20 -16.16 5.22
CA THR A 251 0.56 -15.47 4.09
C THR A 251 1.12 -15.94 2.77
N ARG A 252 0.25 -16.08 1.78
CA ARG A 252 0.59 -16.39 0.40
C ARG A 252 0.04 -15.30 -0.51
N VAL A 253 0.84 -14.86 -1.46
CA VAL A 253 0.44 -13.84 -2.43
C VAL A 253 0.73 -14.35 -3.84
N THR A 254 -0.29 -14.37 -4.69
CA THR A 254 -0.16 -14.63 -6.12
C THR A 254 -0.08 -13.28 -6.84
N VAL A 255 1.08 -13.01 -7.44
CA VAL A 255 1.30 -11.82 -8.26
C VAL A 255 1.10 -12.21 -9.72
N PHE A 256 0.16 -11.55 -10.40
CA PHE A 256 -0.06 -11.71 -11.84
C PHE A 256 0.84 -10.74 -12.60
N GLU A 257 1.64 -11.24 -13.54
CA GLU A 257 2.50 -10.44 -14.43
C GLU A 257 1.82 -10.09 -15.76
#